data_AF-A0A534NYS4-F1
#
_entry.id   AF-A0A534NYS4-F1
#
_cell.length_a   1.000
_cell.length_b   1.000
_cell.length_c   1.000
_cell.angle_alpha   90.00
_cell.angle_beta   90.00
_cell.angle_gamma   90.00
#
_symmetry.space_group_name_H-M   'P 1'
#
loop_
_entity.id
_entity.type
_entity.pdbx_description
1 polymer ?
#
loop_
_entity_poly.entity_id
_entity_poly.type
_entity_poly.pdbx_seq_one_letter_code
_entity_poly.pdbx_strand_id
1 'polypeptide(L)'
;MPDHPREPKEITRDKVLGGEALKPGYNWSREIPAHGHSAVDFEERVNFRRLHDYRLARARQALAGSQLGSVLCFDNNNIRYLTS
;
A
#
# COMPACT_ATOMS: atom_id res chain seq x y z
N MET A 1 0.86 -26.24 -13.96
CA MET A 1 0.53 -25.06 -13.13
C MET A 1 -0.53 -24.29 -13.88
N PRO A 2 -1.73 -24.03 -13.33
CA PRO A 2 -2.74 -23.28 -14.07
C PRO A 2 -2.27 -21.84 -14.25
N ASP A 3 -2.09 -21.46 -15.51
CA ASP A 3 -1.77 -20.10 -15.93
C ASP A 3 -2.98 -19.20 -15.60
N HIS A 4 -2.79 -18.27 -14.67
CA HIS A 4 -3.79 -17.23 -14.39
C HIS A 4 -3.39 -16.01 -15.21
N PRO A 5 -4.14 -15.67 -16.28
CA PRO A 5 -3.89 -14.43 -17.00
C PRO A 5 -4.11 -13.28 -16.01
N ARG A 6 -3.01 -12.65 -15.56
CA ARG A 6 -3.08 -11.48 -14.70
C ARG A 6 -3.30 -10.28 -15.60
N GLU A 7 -4.56 -9.94 -15.82
CA GLU A 7 -4.90 -8.63 -16.39
C GLU A 7 -4.20 -7.54 -15.56
N PRO A 8 -3.50 -6.59 -16.20
CA PRO A 8 -2.88 -5.48 -15.48
C PRO A 8 -3.95 -4.76 -14.67
N LYS A 9 -3.78 -4.69 -13.35
CA LYS A 9 -4.70 -3.92 -12.51
C LYS A 9 -4.68 -2.47 -12.97
N GLU A 10 -5.81 -1.96 -13.45
CA GLU A 10 -5.98 -0.54 -13.69
C GLU A 10 -5.96 0.21 -12.37
N ILE A 11 -5.14 1.26 -12.30
CA ILE A 11 -4.86 1.98 -11.07
C ILE A 11 -5.32 3.42 -11.19
N THR A 12 -6.64 3.58 -11.08
CA THR A 12 -7.33 4.88 -11.02
C THR A 12 -7.31 5.45 -9.60
N ARG A 13 -7.26 6.79 -9.49
CA ARG A 13 -7.17 7.51 -8.19
C ARG A 13 -8.28 7.11 -7.21
N ASP A 14 -9.48 6.82 -7.72
CA ASP A 14 -10.63 6.50 -6.87
C ASP A 14 -10.55 5.08 -6.28
N LYS A 15 -10.02 4.10 -7.04
CA LYS A 15 -9.75 2.73 -6.57
C LYS A 15 -8.58 2.68 -5.57
N VAL A 16 -7.64 3.61 -5.71
CA VAL A 16 -6.48 3.83 -4.83
C VAL A 16 -6.86 4.41 -3.46
N LEU A 17 -8.00 5.09 -3.35
CA LEU A 17 -8.44 5.73 -2.10
C LEU A 17 -9.49 4.92 -1.32
N GLY A 18 -10.04 3.86 -1.93
CA GLY A 18 -11.02 2.97 -1.31
C GLY A 18 -10.38 1.92 -0.40
N GLY A 19 -11.22 1.16 0.32
CA GLY A 19 -10.78 0.08 1.21
C GLY A 19 -9.90 -1.00 0.55
N GLU A 20 -9.91 -1.09 -0.78
CA GLU A 20 -8.98 -1.92 -1.56
C GLU A 20 -7.51 -1.55 -1.35
N ALA A 21 -7.18 -0.28 -1.15
CA ALA A 21 -5.80 0.16 -0.93
C ALA A 21 -5.24 -0.28 0.44
N LEU A 22 -6.12 -0.50 1.41
CA LEU A 22 -5.77 -1.06 2.72
C LEU A 22 -5.53 -2.57 2.66
N LYS A 23 -5.96 -3.25 1.58
CA LYS A 23 -5.80 -4.70 1.48
C LYS A 23 -4.34 -5.07 1.19
N PRO A 24 -3.73 -5.93 2.02
CA PRO A 24 -2.36 -6.39 1.81
C PRO A 24 -2.21 -7.24 0.55
N GLY A 25 -3.31 -7.74 -0.04
CA GLY A 25 -3.28 -8.51 -1.29
C GLY A 25 -2.45 -9.79 -1.21
N TYR A 26 -2.12 -10.21 0.01
CA TYR A 26 -1.34 -11.40 0.31
C TYR A 26 -2.27 -12.61 0.36
N ASN A 27 -1.88 -13.71 -0.26
CA ASN A 27 -2.60 -14.96 -0.13
C ASN A 27 -2.17 -15.65 1.18
N TRP A 28 -2.99 -15.57 2.21
CA TRP A 28 -2.72 -16.19 3.52
C TRP A 28 -2.85 -17.72 3.53
N SER A 29 -3.37 -18.33 2.47
CA SER A 29 -3.52 -19.79 2.35
C SER A 29 -2.28 -20.48 1.77
N ARG A 30 -1.22 -19.74 1.45
CA ARG A 30 0.05 -20.27 0.91
C ARG A 30 1.17 -20.05 1.92
N GLU A 31 2.26 -20.83 1.83
CA GLU A 31 3.41 -20.64 2.70
C GLU A 31 4.03 -19.24 2.55
N ILE A 32 4.48 -18.66 3.66
CA ILE A 32 5.17 -17.37 3.66
C ILE A 32 6.53 -17.55 2.99
N PRO A 33 6.79 -16.92 1.84
CA PRO A 33 8.08 -17.07 1.19
C PRO A 33 9.15 -16.37 2.02
N ALA A 34 10.17 -17.12 2.45
CA ALA A 34 11.32 -16.62 3.18
C ALA A 34 12.45 -16.27 2.20
N HIS A 35 12.34 -15.12 1.54
CA HIS A 35 13.42 -14.59 0.72
C HIS A 35 14.60 -14.21 1.64
N GLY A 36 15.82 -14.64 1.32
CA GLY A 36 17.00 -14.54 2.20
C GLY A 36 17.36 -13.13 2.68
N HIS A 37 18.38 -13.02 3.52
CA HIS A 37 18.79 -11.80 4.25
C HIS A 37 19.06 -10.55 3.39
N SER A 38 19.27 -10.70 2.09
CA SER A 38 19.28 -9.58 1.15
C SER A 38 17.83 -9.24 0.81
N ALA A 39 17.39 -8.02 1.10
CA ALA A 39 16.06 -7.51 0.72
C ALA A 39 15.94 -7.35 -0.81
N VAL A 40 16.06 -8.45 -1.55
CA VAL A 40 16.22 -8.50 -3.00
C VAL A 40 15.52 -9.75 -3.52
N ASP A 41 14.33 -9.57 -4.09
CA ASP A 41 13.72 -10.52 -5.03
C ASP A 41 13.57 -9.85 -6.42
N PHE A 42 13.63 -10.64 -7.49
CA PHE A 42 14.18 -10.22 -8.79
C PHE A 42 13.20 -9.60 -9.81
N GLU A 43 11.87 -9.57 -9.58
CA GLU A 43 10.90 -9.08 -10.59
C GLU A 43 10.14 -7.77 -10.24
N GLU A 44 9.76 -7.51 -8.99
CA GLU A 44 9.11 -6.22 -8.65
C GLU A 44 9.39 -5.83 -7.19
N ARG A 45 10.35 -4.90 -7.02
CA ARG A 45 11.16 -4.69 -5.80
C ARG A 45 10.49 -3.97 -4.62
N VAL A 46 9.18 -3.75 -4.62
CA VAL A 46 8.34 -2.85 -3.78
C VAL A 46 7.64 -1.88 -4.72
N ASN A 47 6.31 -2.02 -4.83
CA ASN A 47 5.49 -1.11 -5.61
C ASN A 47 5.29 0.19 -4.81
N PHE A 48 6.18 1.16 -5.00
CA PHE A 48 6.17 2.43 -4.26
C PHE A 48 4.85 3.18 -4.42
N ARG A 49 4.24 3.13 -5.60
CA ARG A 49 2.93 3.75 -5.83
C ARG A 49 1.86 3.13 -4.93
N ARG A 50 1.79 1.79 -4.87
CA ARG A 50 0.90 1.07 -3.96
C ARG A 50 1.19 1.35 -2.49
N LEU A 51 2.47 1.50 -2.12
CA LEU A 51 2.87 1.81 -0.74
C LEU A 51 2.45 3.23 -0.32
N HIS A 52 2.63 4.20 -1.22
CA HIS A 52 2.15 5.56 -1.05
C HIS A 52 0.63 5.59 -0.86
N ASP A 53 -0.09 4.93 -1.77
CA ASP A 53 -1.54 4.80 -1.77
C ASP A 53 -2.05 4.22 -0.43
N TYR A 54 -1.41 3.14 0.06
CA TYR A 54 -1.73 2.53 1.35
C TYR A 54 -1.56 3.49 2.53
N ARG A 55 -0.43 4.21 2.60
CA ARG A 55 -0.13 5.14 3.71
C ARG A 55 -1.10 6.32 3.72
N LEU A 56 -1.40 6.87 2.54
CA LEU A 56 -2.36 7.97 2.40
C LEU A 56 -3.78 7.52 2.78
N ALA A 57 -4.22 6.35 2.31
CA ALA A 57 -5.53 5.79 2.65
C ALA A 57 -5.65 5.56 4.17
N ARG A 58 -4.60 5.02 4.80
CA ARG A 58 -4.57 4.81 6.26
C ARG A 58 -4.67 6.12 7.05
N ALA A 59 -3.96 7.16 6.61
CA ALA A 59 -4.02 8.47 7.25
C ALA A 59 -5.41 9.11 7.11
N ARG A 60 -6.04 9.00 5.94
CA ARG A 60 -7.42 9.46 5.72
C ARG A 60 -8.44 8.68 6.55
N GLN A 61 -8.27 7.37 6.70
CA GLN A 61 -9.11 6.54 7.57
C GLN A 61 -9.01 6.99 9.03
N ALA A 62 -7.79 7.24 9.53
CA ALA A 62 -7.57 7.75 10.88
C ALA A 62 -8.22 9.14 11.07
N LEU A 63 -8.12 10.03 10.08
CA LEU A 63 -8.75 11.34 10.10
C LEU A 63 -10.29 11.23 10.14
N ALA A 64 -10.87 10.36 9.30
CA ALA A 64 -12.32 10.14 9.26
C ALA A 64 -12.87 9.52 10.56
N GLY A 65 -12.06 8.74 11.28
CA GLY A 65 -12.39 8.24 12.62
C GLY A 65 -12.21 9.27 13.75
N SER A 66 -11.77 10.49 13.44
CA SER A 66 -11.55 11.57 14.40
C SER A 66 -12.58 12.69 14.22
N GLN A 67 -12.58 13.67 15.13
CA GLN A 67 -13.40 14.88 15.03
C GLN A 67 -12.71 16.02 14.24
N LEU A 68 -11.57 15.75 13.60
CA LEU A 68 -10.75 16.75 12.91
C LEU A 68 -11.12 16.84 11.42
N GLY A 69 -11.08 18.05 10.85
CA GLY A 69 -11.29 18.27 9.42
C GLY A 69 -10.04 18.07 8.55
N SER A 70 -8.85 18.21 9.13
CA SER A 70 -7.57 18.12 8.41
C SER A 70 -6.40 17.82 9.36
N VAL A 71 -5.28 17.35 8.80
CA VAL A 71 -4.00 17.16 9.52
C VAL A 71 -2.92 18.01 8.84
N LEU A 72 -2.17 18.77 9.63
CA LEU A 72 -0.98 19.49 9.20
C LEU A 72 0.26 18.85 9.84
N CYS A 73 1.26 18.50 9.03
CA CYS A 73 2.46 17.80 9.49
C CYS A 73 3.70 18.70 9.44
N PHE A 74 4.41 18.80 10.57
CA PHE A 74 5.68 19.52 10.67
C PHE A 74 6.90 18.59 10.85
N ASP A 75 6.68 17.39 11.40
CA ASP A 75 7.75 16.41 11.58
C ASP A 75 8.12 15.73 10.26
N ASN A 76 9.42 15.55 10.04
CA ASN A 76 9.97 15.06 8.79
C ASN A 76 9.59 13.58 8.53
N ASN A 77 9.41 12.77 9.57
CA ASN A 77 8.97 11.38 9.41
C ASN A 77 7.51 11.31 8.98
N ASN A 78 6.65 12.17 9.53
CA ASN A 78 5.24 12.24 9.14
C ASN A 78 5.09 12.74 7.70
N ILE A 79 5.86 13.76 7.31
CA ILE A 79 5.90 14.25 5.93
C ILE A 79 6.32 13.12 4.99
N ARG A 80 7.42 12.42 5.30
CA ARG A 80 7.88 11.29 4.48
C ARG A 80 6.83 10.18 4.40
N TYR A 81 6.19 9.84 5.53
CA TYR A 81 5.18 8.79 5.56
C TYR A 81 3.98 9.09 4.66
N LEU A 82 3.55 10.35 4.59
CA LEU A 82 2.36 10.73 3.81
C LEU A 82 2.66 11.06 2.35
N THR A 83 3.92 11.35 1.99
CA THR A 83 4.28 11.84 0.66
C THR A 83 5.10 10.86 -0.18
N SER A 84 5.63 9.77 0.41
CA SER A 84 6.44 8.75 -0.28
C SER A 84 5.73 7.44 -0.60
#